data_AF-A0A5P6P6P3-F1
#
_entry.id   AF-A0A5P6P6P3-F1
#
_cell.length_a   1.000
_cell.length_b   1.000
_cell.length_c   1.000
_cell.angle_alpha   90.00
_cell.angle_beta   90.00
_cell.angle_gamma   90.00
#
_symmetry.space_group_name_H-M   'P 1'
#
loop_
_entity.id
_entity.type
_entity.pdbx_description
1 polymer ?
#
loop_
_entity_poly.entity_id
_entity_poly.type
_entity_poly.pdbx_seq_one_letter_code
_entity_poly.pdbx_strand_id
1 'polypeptide(L)'
;MMQLRRLNEEGILQFGDWIAGGASGALPLHLLTSPETSAPLGAAIIAEKFVFKDRYEFGKYLNTLLASLEPASLARDRGLWTALALLWFDQLCPPDGNGHRKPEKEYRYILSRDFRHYYRQLVRSAWQTVHQHGEDARLFLLASREEDDRLGRHGDILEQLGSRQFLVGSRRTIAEASRLYCDPVTGRPRRGVTGGKNTGGSVRRLAAVMQQFDLTFDSENMASGSLLALLPKEFAKWKSAPKAAAAKGVVTAAAAQP
;
A
#
# COMPACT_ATOMS: atom_id res chain seq x y z
N MET A 1 -6.04 -22.44 -5.42
CA MET A 1 -6.93 -22.00 -4.33
C MET A 1 -6.45 -22.63 -3.03
N MET A 2 -6.58 -21.96 -1.89
CA MET A 2 -6.15 -22.48 -0.58
C MET A 2 -7.13 -22.02 0.50
N GLN A 3 -7.54 -22.92 1.38
CA GLN A 3 -8.32 -22.50 2.54
C GLN A 3 -7.43 -21.69 3.48
N LEU A 4 -7.86 -20.47 3.77
CA LEU A 4 -7.09 -19.53 4.55
C LEU A 4 -7.08 -19.96 6.02
N ARG A 5 -5.88 -19.91 6.60
CA ARG A 5 -5.58 -20.16 8.01
C ARG A 5 -4.71 -19.02 8.52
N ARG A 6 -4.67 -18.84 9.83
CA ARG A 6 -3.74 -17.89 10.47
C ARG A 6 -2.56 -18.67 11.03
N LEU A 7 -1.32 -18.18 10.86
CA LEU A 7 -0.18 -18.81 11.51
C LEU A 7 -0.31 -18.67 13.03
N ASN A 8 0.06 -19.71 13.77
CA ASN A 8 0.25 -19.61 15.22
C ASN A 8 1.68 -19.10 15.52
N GLU A 9 2.06 -19.02 16.80
CA GLU A 9 3.40 -18.53 17.17
C GLU A 9 4.53 -19.39 16.58
N GLU A 10 4.36 -20.70 16.53
CA GLU A 10 5.34 -21.63 15.94
C GLU A 10 5.50 -21.40 14.43
N GLY A 11 4.39 -21.31 13.69
CA GLY A 11 4.44 -21.03 12.25
C GLY A 11 5.02 -19.65 11.93
N ILE A 12 4.77 -18.64 12.77
CA ILE A 12 5.40 -17.32 12.61
C ILE A 12 6.91 -17.41 12.86
N LEU A 13 7.34 -18.15 13.87
CA LEU A 13 8.75 -18.33 14.22
C LEU A 13 9.50 -19.04 13.08
N GLN A 14 8.98 -20.17 12.60
CA GLN A 14 9.59 -20.90 11.48
C GLN A 14 9.65 -20.07 10.18
N PHE A 15 8.62 -19.26 9.91
CA PHE A 15 8.66 -18.36 8.76
C PHE A 15 9.71 -17.25 8.94
N GLY A 16 9.84 -16.71 10.16
CA GLY A 16 10.88 -15.75 10.52
C GLY A 16 12.29 -16.31 10.33
N ASP A 17 12.53 -17.51 10.84
CA ASP A 17 13.80 -18.21 10.69
C ASP A 17 14.14 -18.47 9.21
N TRP A 18 13.15 -18.83 8.40
CA TRP A 18 13.33 -19.00 6.95
C TRP A 18 13.70 -17.68 6.25
N ILE A 19 13.06 -16.56 6.62
CA ILE A 19 13.43 -15.22 6.11
C ILE A 19 14.84 -14.85 6.56
N ALA A 20 15.17 -15.06 7.84
CA ALA A 20 16.48 -14.76 8.42
C ALA A 20 17.60 -15.60 7.77
N GLY A 21 17.29 -16.84 7.37
CA GLY A 21 18.13 -17.72 6.55
C GLY A 21 18.23 -17.31 5.07
N GLY A 22 17.81 -16.09 4.72
CA GLY A 22 17.94 -15.52 3.38
C GLY A 22 16.78 -15.83 2.44
N ALA A 23 15.66 -16.39 2.94
CA ALA A 23 14.50 -16.76 2.13
C ALA A 23 14.88 -17.68 0.94
N SER A 24 15.80 -18.62 1.22
CA SER A 24 16.39 -19.53 0.24
C SER A 24 15.55 -20.80 0.08
N GLY A 25 15.64 -21.42 -1.12
CA GLY A 25 14.88 -22.63 -1.44
C GLY A 25 13.38 -22.39 -1.68
N ALA A 26 12.61 -23.47 -1.47
CA ALA A 26 11.16 -23.46 -1.65
C ALA A 26 10.47 -22.66 -0.52
N LEU A 27 9.38 -21.97 -0.85
CA LEU A 27 8.54 -21.30 0.15
C LEU A 27 8.00 -22.35 1.13
N PRO A 28 8.03 -22.08 2.45
CA PRO A 28 7.51 -22.99 3.46
C PRO A 28 5.98 -22.97 3.53
N LEU A 29 5.30 -23.22 2.40
CA LEU A 29 3.83 -23.16 2.30
C LEU A 29 3.13 -24.22 3.17
N HIS A 30 3.83 -25.27 3.60
CA HIS A 30 3.32 -26.26 4.54
C HIS A 30 2.93 -25.64 5.89
N LEU A 31 3.54 -24.50 6.27
CA LEU A 31 3.18 -23.75 7.48
C LEU A 31 1.73 -23.25 7.44
N LEU A 32 1.18 -23.05 6.23
CA LEU A 32 -0.19 -22.56 6.04
C LEU A 32 -1.24 -23.65 6.16
N THR A 33 -0.86 -24.93 6.24
CA THR A 33 -1.79 -26.07 6.25
C THR A 33 -1.62 -26.97 7.47
N SER A 34 -0.43 -27.02 8.07
CA SER A 34 -0.14 -27.83 9.26
C SER A 34 -0.87 -27.29 10.51
N PRO A 35 -1.57 -28.14 11.29
CA PRO A 35 -2.16 -27.75 12.57
C PRO A 35 -1.14 -27.28 13.62
N GLU A 36 0.10 -27.77 13.54
CA GLU A 36 1.20 -27.42 14.44
C GLU A 36 1.69 -25.99 14.24
N THR A 37 1.47 -25.42 13.04
CA THR A 37 2.00 -24.12 12.62
C THR A 37 0.91 -23.11 12.25
N SER A 38 -0.34 -23.56 12.13
CA SER A 38 -1.48 -22.72 11.78
C SER A 38 -2.79 -23.14 12.44
N ALA A 39 -3.69 -22.18 12.62
CA ALA A 39 -5.02 -22.36 13.16
C ALA A 39 -6.11 -21.92 12.16
N PRO A 40 -7.31 -22.51 12.20
CA PRO A 40 -8.44 -22.07 11.38
C PRO A 40 -8.86 -20.63 11.73
N LEU A 41 -9.44 -19.91 10.77
CA LEU A 41 -9.95 -18.56 10.95
C LEU A 41 -11.33 -18.48 11.63
N GLY A 42 -12.01 -19.61 11.79
CA GLY A 42 -13.41 -19.67 12.24
C GLY A 42 -14.43 -19.46 11.11
N ALA A 43 -13.98 -18.97 9.95
CA ALA A 43 -14.74 -18.87 8.71
C ALA A 43 -14.03 -19.65 7.58
N ALA A 44 -14.81 -20.25 6.68
CA ALA A 44 -14.29 -20.92 5.49
C ALA A 44 -14.01 -19.90 4.37
N ILE A 45 -12.82 -19.29 4.42
CA ILE A 45 -12.37 -18.33 3.40
C ILE A 45 -11.40 -19.05 2.46
N ILE A 46 -11.66 -19.00 1.15
CA ILE A 46 -10.79 -19.57 0.13
C ILE A 46 -10.02 -18.45 -0.55
N ALA A 47 -8.70 -18.48 -0.42
CA ALA A 47 -7.81 -17.54 -1.10
C ALA A 47 -7.40 -18.09 -2.47
N GLU A 48 -7.62 -17.29 -3.50
CA GLU A 48 -7.10 -17.52 -4.83
C GLU A 48 -5.75 -16.81 -4.99
N LYS A 49 -4.78 -17.48 -5.64
CA LYS A 49 -3.48 -16.88 -5.93
C LYS A 49 -3.55 -16.18 -7.29
N PHE A 50 -3.81 -14.87 -7.27
CA PHE A 50 -3.65 -14.01 -8.44
C PHE A 50 -2.26 -13.40 -8.49
N VAL A 51 -1.81 -13.06 -9.70
CA VAL A 51 -0.71 -12.10 -9.90
C VAL A 51 -1.32 -10.71 -9.96
N PHE A 52 -0.96 -9.84 -9.02
CA PHE A 52 -1.51 -8.50 -8.93
C PHE A 52 -0.64 -7.53 -9.71
N LYS A 53 -1.30 -6.64 -10.47
CA LYS A 53 -0.62 -5.58 -11.21
C LYS A 53 0.06 -4.60 -10.26
N ASP A 54 -0.65 -4.21 -9.20
CA ASP A 54 -0.19 -3.22 -8.24
C ASP A 54 -0.77 -3.47 -6.84
N ARG A 55 -0.33 -2.66 -5.89
CA ARG A 55 -0.74 -2.78 -4.48
C ARG A 55 -2.16 -2.33 -4.22
N TYR A 56 -2.72 -1.46 -5.06
CA TYR A 56 -4.10 -1.03 -4.91
C TYR A 56 -5.06 -2.16 -5.28
N GLU A 57 -4.82 -2.85 -6.41
CA GLU A 57 -5.57 -4.04 -6.79
C GLU A 57 -5.45 -5.16 -5.75
N PHE A 58 -4.23 -5.37 -5.21
CA PHE A 58 -4.02 -6.31 -4.12
C PHE A 58 -4.84 -5.93 -2.87
N GLY A 59 -4.83 -4.66 -2.47
CA GLY A 59 -5.61 -4.16 -1.33
C GLY A 59 -7.13 -4.29 -1.53
N LYS A 60 -7.64 -4.03 -2.74
CA LYS A 60 -9.06 -4.27 -3.09
C LYS A 60 -9.42 -5.73 -2.95
N TYR A 61 -8.60 -6.62 -3.53
CA TYR A 61 -8.81 -8.05 -3.43
C TYR A 61 -8.86 -8.52 -1.97
N LEU A 62 -7.93 -8.05 -1.13
CA LEU A 62 -7.93 -8.39 0.29
C LEU A 62 -9.20 -7.89 1.02
N ASN A 63 -9.71 -6.71 0.67
CA ASN A 63 -10.96 -6.19 1.24
C ASN A 63 -12.15 -7.09 0.86
N THR A 64 -12.21 -7.56 -0.38
CA THR A 64 -13.24 -8.52 -0.82
C THR A 64 -13.07 -9.88 -0.14
N LEU A 65 -11.84 -10.43 -0.13
CA LEU A 65 -11.51 -11.74 0.43
C LEU A 65 -11.87 -11.83 1.92
N LEU A 66 -11.68 -10.73 2.66
CA LEU A 66 -11.86 -10.68 4.12
C LEU A 66 -13.17 -9.98 4.53
N ALA A 67 -14.07 -9.70 3.59
CA ALA A 67 -15.30 -8.92 3.85
C ALA A 67 -16.23 -9.55 4.89
N SER A 68 -16.18 -10.88 5.07
CA SER A 68 -16.99 -11.60 6.05
C SER A 68 -16.42 -11.56 7.47
N LEU A 69 -15.24 -10.96 7.68
CA LEU A 69 -14.59 -10.85 8.98
C LEU A 69 -14.68 -9.43 9.53
N GLU A 70 -14.71 -9.31 10.85
CA GLU A 70 -14.84 -8.02 11.53
C GLU A 70 -13.51 -7.22 11.42
N PRO A 71 -13.54 -5.97 10.89
CA PRO A 71 -12.32 -5.21 10.62
C PRO A 71 -11.41 -4.91 11.82
N ALA A 72 -11.96 -4.65 13.01
CA ALA A 72 -11.15 -4.36 14.19
C ALA A 72 -10.33 -5.59 14.63
N SER A 73 -10.91 -6.79 14.49
CA SER A 73 -10.28 -8.07 14.75
C SER A 73 -9.18 -8.36 13.73
N LEU A 74 -9.43 -8.05 12.45
CA LEU A 74 -8.43 -8.17 11.39
C LEU A 74 -7.22 -7.28 11.66
N ALA A 75 -7.43 -6.01 12.03
CA ALA A 75 -6.36 -5.01 12.09
C ALA A 75 -5.16 -5.39 12.98
N ARG A 76 -5.35 -6.29 13.96
CA ARG A 76 -4.30 -6.75 14.90
C ARG A 76 -3.93 -8.23 14.74
N ASP A 77 -4.53 -8.96 13.80
CA ASP A 77 -4.29 -10.39 13.64
C ASP A 77 -2.93 -10.68 12.99
N ARG A 78 -1.90 -10.78 13.83
CA ARG A 78 -0.53 -11.07 13.41
C ARG A 78 -0.41 -12.38 12.64
N GLY A 79 -1.13 -13.42 13.05
CA GLY A 79 -1.11 -14.73 12.40
C GLY A 79 -1.66 -14.66 10.99
N LEU A 80 -2.78 -13.95 10.79
CA LEU A 80 -3.39 -13.76 9.48
C LEU A 80 -2.51 -12.96 8.53
N TRP A 81 -2.04 -11.77 8.95
CA TRP A 81 -1.25 -10.92 8.05
C TRP A 81 0.07 -11.55 7.66
N THR A 82 0.68 -12.31 8.57
CA THR A 82 1.89 -13.07 8.30
C THR A 82 1.61 -14.26 7.38
N ALA A 83 0.50 -14.98 7.57
CA ALA A 83 0.06 -16.05 6.67
C ALA A 83 -0.16 -15.55 5.23
N LEU A 84 -0.86 -14.42 5.07
CA LEU A 84 -1.08 -13.81 3.76
C LEU A 84 0.25 -13.35 3.13
N ALA A 85 1.20 -12.83 3.92
CA ALA A 85 2.53 -12.49 3.40
C ALA A 85 3.30 -13.71 2.89
N LEU A 86 3.24 -14.84 3.61
CA LEU A 86 3.81 -16.09 3.14
C LEU A 86 3.11 -16.59 1.86
N LEU A 87 1.78 -16.48 1.79
CA LEU A 87 1.00 -16.94 0.64
C LEU A 87 1.37 -16.24 -0.68
N TRP A 88 1.65 -14.94 -0.63
CA TRP A 88 2.05 -14.12 -1.78
C TRP A 88 3.52 -13.71 -1.74
N PHE A 89 4.37 -14.46 -1.01
CA PHE A 89 5.77 -14.07 -0.80
C PHE A 89 6.54 -13.91 -2.11
N ASP A 90 6.27 -14.73 -3.13
CA ASP A 90 6.91 -14.61 -4.45
C ASP A 90 6.59 -13.30 -5.18
N GLN A 91 5.49 -12.62 -4.87
CA GLN A 91 5.21 -11.27 -5.42
C GLN A 91 5.75 -10.15 -4.52
N LEU A 92 5.87 -10.41 -3.22
CA LEU A 92 6.41 -9.46 -2.24
C LEU A 92 7.95 -9.43 -2.25
N CYS A 93 8.58 -10.56 -2.55
CA CYS A 93 10.02 -10.73 -2.63
C CYS A 93 10.31 -11.74 -3.74
N PRO A 94 10.16 -11.34 -5.01
CA PRO A 94 10.40 -12.23 -6.14
C PRO A 94 11.87 -12.70 -6.15
N PRO A 95 12.13 -13.96 -6.52
CA PRO A 95 13.49 -14.42 -6.76
C PRO A 95 14.10 -13.70 -7.97
N ASP A 96 15.43 -13.55 -7.96
CA ASP A 96 16.20 -13.11 -9.11
C ASP A 96 16.36 -14.23 -10.14
N GLY A 97 17.10 -13.96 -11.24
CA GLY A 97 17.34 -14.94 -12.31
C GLY A 97 18.09 -16.20 -11.87
N ASN A 98 18.71 -16.20 -10.69
CA ASN A 98 19.40 -17.34 -10.10
C ASN A 98 18.58 -18.04 -9.01
N GLY A 99 17.33 -17.61 -8.79
CA GLY A 99 16.46 -18.17 -7.75
C GLY A 99 16.71 -17.60 -6.35
N HIS A 100 17.60 -16.62 -6.20
CA HIS A 100 17.89 -15.99 -4.91
C HIS A 100 16.91 -14.86 -4.60
N ARG A 101 16.56 -14.70 -3.33
CA ARG A 101 15.70 -13.58 -2.87
C ARG A 101 16.53 -12.58 -2.07
N LYS A 102 16.07 -11.34 -2.06
CA LYS A 102 16.65 -10.27 -1.24
C LYS A 102 15.57 -9.75 -0.28
N PRO A 103 15.23 -10.51 0.77
CA PRO A 103 14.25 -10.05 1.75
C PRO A 103 14.72 -8.75 2.38
N GLU A 104 13.78 -7.83 2.56
CA GLU A 104 14.01 -6.61 3.31
C GLU A 104 13.89 -6.88 4.83
N LYS A 105 13.62 -5.85 5.63
CA LYS A 105 13.40 -6.02 7.07
C LYS A 105 12.19 -6.93 7.33
N GLU A 106 12.36 -7.86 8.27
CA GLU A 106 11.37 -8.88 8.63
C GLU A 106 9.95 -8.31 8.88
N TYR A 107 9.85 -7.15 9.53
CA TYR A 107 8.57 -6.49 9.83
C TYR A 107 7.73 -6.11 8.59
N ARG A 108 8.30 -6.20 7.38
CA ARG A 108 7.57 -6.03 6.11
C ARG A 108 6.74 -7.25 5.76
N TYR A 109 7.11 -8.43 6.25
CA TYR A 109 6.46 -9.71 5.97
C TYR A 109 5.73 -10.24 7.21
N ILE A 110 6.37 -10.18 8.37
CA ILE A 110 5.80 -10.58 9.65
C ILE A 110 5.22 -9.35 10.35
N LEU A 111 3.95 -9.42 10.78
CA LEU A 111 3.37 -8.28 11.49
C LEU A 111 4.07 -8.09 12.84
N SER A 112 4.77 -6.96 12.98
CA SER A 112 5.47 -6.62 14.21
C SER A 112 4.50 -6.27 15.33
N ARG A 113 4.87 -6.66 16.57
CA ARG A 113 4.21 -6.20 17.80
C ARG A 113 4.63 -4.77 18.19
N ASP A 114 5.69 -4.25 17.58
CA ASP A 114 6.18 -2.89 17.81
C ASP A 114 5.33 -1.88 17.03
N PHE A 115 4.69 -0.94 17.73
CA PHE A 115 3.88 0.13 17.16
C PHE A 115 4.65 1.04 16.19
N ARG A 116 5.99 1.03 16.24
CA ARG A 116 6.83 1.79 15.30
C ARG A 116 6.97 1.11 13.94
N HIS A 117 6.63 -0.18 13.86
CA HIS A 117 6.83 -1.01 12.67
C HIS A 117 5.55 -1.63 12.12
N TYR A 118 4.48 -1.76 12.91
CA TYR A 118 3.26 -2.47 12.47
C TYR A 118 2.63 -1.92 11.16
N TYR A 119 2.72 -0.61 10.89
CA TYR A 119 2.25 0.00 9.63
C TYR A 119 3.13 -0.33 8.43
N ARG A 120 4.31 -0.93 8.66
CA ARG A 120 5.27 -1.29 7.63
C ARG A 120 5.05 -2.69 7.03
N GLN A 121 4.10 -3.46 7.55
CA GLN A 121 3.79 -4.77 6.99
C GLN A 121 3.05 -4.62 5.65
N LEU A 122 3.60 -5.21 4.59
CA LEU A 122 3.26 -4.92 3.20
C LEU A 122 1.83 -5.31 2.83
N VAL A 123 1.31 -6.43 3.34
CA VAL A 123 -0.03 -6.93 2.99
C VAL A 123 -1.11 -6.15 3.73
N ARG A 124 -0.93 -6.01 5.04
CA ARG A 124 -1.83 -5.31 5.95
C ARG A 124 -1.95 -3.86 5.58
N SER A 125 -0.87 -3.17 5.24
CA SER A 125 -0.93 -1.76 4.84
C SER A 125 -1.73 -1.57 3.55
N ALA A 126 -1.65 -2.50 2.59
CA ALA A 126 -2.46 -2.46 1.38
C ALA A 126 -3.96 -2.62 1.69
N TRP A 127 -4.32 -3.64 2.48
CA TRP A 127 -5.70 -3.84 2.93
C TRP A 127 -6.22 -2.64 3.73
N GLN A 128 -5.47 -2.19 4.74
CA GLN A 128 -5.89 -1.15 5.67
C GLN A 128 -6.11 0.18 4.94
N THR A 129 -5.21 0.54 4.02
CA THR A 129 -5.34 1.81 3.29
C THR A 129 -6.57 1.79 2.38
N VAL A 130 -6.82 0.69 1.65
CA VAL A 130 -8.04 0.57 0.82
C VAL A 130 -9.30 0.54 1.67
N HIS A 131 -9.28 -0.18 2.80
CA HIS A 131 -10.41 -0.25 3.72
C HIS A 131 -10.78 1.14 4.28
N GLN A 132 -9.77 1.95 4.58
CA GLN A 132 -9.96 3.28 5.14
C GLN A 132 -10.33 4.32 4.09
N HIS A 133 -9.70 4.29 2.90
CA HIS A 133 -9.72 5.42 1.96
C HIS A 133 -10.34 5.10 0.60
N GLY A 134 -10.76 3.85 0.35
CA GLY A 134 -11.32 3.46 -0.94
C GLY A 134 -10.37 3.79 -2.09
N GLU A 135 -10.85 4.54 -3.09
CA GLU A 135 -10.05 4.91 -4.26
C GLU A 135 -8.88 5.86 -3.94
N ASP A 136 -9.01 6.70 -2.91
CA ASP A 136 -7.96 7.63 -2.50
C ASP A 136 -6.73 6.92 -1.92
N ALA A 137 -6.85 5.63 -1.59
CA ALA A 137 -5.72 4.77 -1.23
C ALA A 137 -4.64 4.69 -2.31
N ARG A 138 -4.98 4.98 -3.58
CA ARG A 138 -4.00 5.05 -4.68
C ARG A 138 -2.87 6.04 -4.40
N LEU A 139 -3.13 7.13 -3.67
CA LEU A 139 -2.12 8.09 -3.23
C LEU A 139 -0.96 7.41 -2.49
N PHE A 140 -1.25 6.39 -1.68
CA PHE A 140 -0.27 5.68 -0.87
C PHE A 140 0.27 4.42 -1.52
N LEU A 141 -0.54 3.76 -2.35
CA LEU A 141 -0.28 2.40 -2.83
C LEU A 141 0.34 2.35 -4.23
N LEU A 142 0.15 3.39 -5.06
CA LEU A 142 0.69 3.43 -6.40
C LEU A 142 1.97 4.28 -6.46
N ALA A 143 2.90 3.86 -7.32
CA ALA A 143 4.02 4.70 -7.70
C ALA A 143 3.60 5.76 -8.73
N SER A 144 4.40 6.83 -8.83
CA SER A 144 4.23 7.87 -9.85
C SER A 144 4.43 7.38 -11.27
N ARG A 145 5.10 6.24 -11.47
CA ARG A 145 5.24 5.55 -12.75
C ARG A 145 4.77 4.12 -12.59
N GLU A 146 4.05 3.62 -13.58
CA GLU A 146 3.51 2.26 -13.59
C GLU A 146 4.60 1.18 -13.57
N GLU A 147 5.71 1.40 -14.28
CA GLU A 147 6.87 0.49 -14.30
C GLU A 147 7.54 0.31 -12.92
N ASP A 148 7.28 1.22 -11.98
CA ASP A 148 7.83 1.18 -10.62
C ASP A 148 6.91 0.45 -9.63
N ASP A 149 5.68 0.09 -10.02
CA ASP A 149 4.75 -0.61 -9.15
C ASP A 149 5.28 -2.00 -8.79
N ARG A 150 5.37 -2.26 -7.49
CA ARG A 150 5.85 -3.52 -6.94
C ARG A 150 5.08 -3.85 -5.67
N LEU A 151 4.58 -5.08 -5.56
CA LEU A 151 3.93 -5.54 -4.33
C LEU A 151 4.89 -5.50 -3.14
N GLY A 152 6.17 -5.80 -3.37
CA GLY A 152 7.23 -5.81 -2.36
C GLY A 152 7.66 -4.46 -1.77
N ARG A 153 7.15 -3.33 -2.27
CA ARG A 153 7.57 -1.99 -1.82
C ARG A 153 6.37 -1.14 -1.44
N HIS A 154 6.50 -0.32 -0.41
CA HIS A 154 5.52 0.74 -0.19
C HIS A 154 5.68 1.85 -1.22
N GLY A 155 4.58 2.54 -1.53
CA GLY A 155 4.66 3.79 -2.26
C GLY A 155 5.43 4.81 -1.43
N ASP A 156 6.23 5.64 -2.10
CA ASP A 156 7.10 6.64 -1.47
C ASP A 156 6.37 7.53 -0.46
N ILE A 157 5.11 7.88 -0.76
CA ILE A 157 4.28 8.70 0.12
C ILE A 157 3.97 7.97 1.43
N LEU A 158 3.61 6.69 1.35
CA LEU A 158 3.34 5.87 2.54
C LEU A 158 4.62 5.68 3.38
N GLU A 159 5.79 5.54 2.77
CA GLU A 159 7.05 5.47 3.52
C GLU A 159 7.34 6.76 4.30
N GLN A 160 6.97 7.91 3.76
CA GLN A 160 7.20 9.22 4.36
C GLN A 160 6.16 9.60 5.41
N LEU A 161 4.91 9.21 5.20
CA LEU A 161 3.78 9.63 6.02
C LEU A 161 3.20 8.52 6.91
N GLY A 162 3.55 7.25 6.70
CA GLY A 162 2.95 6.12 7.40
C GLY A 162 3.08 6.15 8.92
N SER A 163 4.09 6.86 9.45
CA SER A 163 4.24 7.08 10.90
C SER A 163 3.34 8.19 11.46
N ARG A 164 2.75 9.04 10.60
CA ARG A 164 1.86 10.14 10.98
C ARG A 164 0.42 9.67 11.00
N GLN A 165 0.10 8.83 11.99
CA GLN A 165 -1.20 8.14 12.08
C GLN A 165 -2.40 9.08 12.09
N PHE A 166 -2.29 10.27 12.70
CA PHE A 166 -3.37 11.27 12.70
C PHE A 166 -3.76 11.67 11.26
N LEU A 167 -2.77 11.87 10.39
CA LEU A 167 -2.99 12.26 9.01
C LEU A 167 -3.42 11.09 8.14
N VAL A 168 -2.77 9.93 8.30
CA VAL A 168 -3.09 8.72 7.54
C VAL A 168 -4.47 8.16 7.92
N GLY A 169 -4.94 8.39 9.14
CA GLY A 169 -6.27 7.98 9.59
C GLY A 169 -7.40 8.89 9.11
N SER A 170 -7.09 10.12 8.70
CA SER A 170 -8.07 11.12 8.30
C SER A 170 -8.59 10.90 6.89
N ARG A 171 -9.82 10.38 6.74
CA ARG A 171 -10.42 10.16 5.40
C ARG A 171 -10.52 11.46 4.60
N ARG A 172 -10.92 12.54 5.27
CA ARG A 172 -11.09 13.84 4.62
C ARG A 172 -9.76 14.42 4.13
N THR A 173 -8.73 14.37 4.96
CA THR A 173 -7.39 14.86 4.58
C THR A 173 -6.82 14.05 3.42
N ILE A 174 -6.99 12.73 3.43
CA ILE A 174 -6.47 11.87 2.37
C ILE A 174 -7.22 12.08 1.05
N ALA A 175 -8.55 12.25 1.07
CA ALA A 175 -9.32 12.59 -0.12
C ALA A 175 -8.87 13.92 -0.76
N GLU A 176 -8.66 14.96 0.04
CA GLU A 176 -8.17 16.25 -0.46
C GLU A 176 -6.71 16.17 -0.95
N ALA A 177 -5.86 15.42 -0.25
CA ALA A 177 -4.48 15.17 -0.67
C ALA A 177 -4.42 14.39 -1.99
N SER A 178 -5.28 13.38 -2.15
CA SER A 178 -5.46 12.60 -3.37
C SER A 178 -5.88 13.52 -4.53
N ARG A 179 -6.91 14.36 -4.34
CA ARG A 179 -7.32 15.37 -5.33
C ARG A 179 -6.18 16.32 -5.73
N LEU A 180 -5.37 16.75 -4.76
CA LEU A 180 -4.27 17.69 -4.99
C LEU A 180 -3.10 17.02 -5.76
N TYR A 181 -2.78 15.78 -5.40
CA TYR A 181 -1.53 15.15 -5.79
C TYR A 181 -1.65 14.02 -6.79
N CYS A 182 -2.83 13.45 -7.01
CA CYS A 182 -3.02 12.44 -8.01
C CYS A 182 -3.33 13.06 -9.38
N ASP A 183 -2.93 12.34 -10.42
CA ASP A 183 -3.39 12.56 -11.78
C ASP A 183 -4.83 12.03 -11.90
N PRO A 184 -5.80 12.83 -12.39
CA PRO A 184 -7.21 12.46 -12.38
C PRO A 184 -7.56 11.37 -13.40
N VAL A 185 -6.69 11.10 -14.39
CA VAL A 185 -6.92 10.07 -15.41
C VAL A 185 -6.40 8.72 -14.94
N THR A 186 -5.19 8.70 -14.40
CA THR A 186 -4.50 7.47 -13.99
C THR A 186 -4.70 7.13 -12.52
N GLY A 187 -5.11 8.10 -11.70
CA GLY A 187 -5.19 7.99 -10.24
C GLY A 187 -3.82 7.89 -9.54
N ARG A 188 -2.72 8.07 -10.27
CA ARG A 188 -1.36 7.93 -9.73
C ARG A 188 -0.87 9.23 -9.11
N PRO A 189 -0.03 9.18 -8.05
CA PRO A 189 0.63 10.38 -7.55
C PRO A 189 1.47 11.06 -8.64
N ARG A 190 1.29 12.36 -8.83
CA ARG A 190 2.04 13.17 -9.79
C ARG A 190 3.54 13.14 -9.47
N ARG A 191 4.38 13.21 -10.50
CA ARG A 191 5.85 13.18 -10.32
C ARG A 191 6.34 14.37 -9.51
N GLY A 192 7.31 14.13 -8.63
CA GLY A 192 7.94 15.16 -7.79
C GLY A 192 7.14 15.55 -6.53
N VAL A 193 6.03 14.86 -6.26
CA VAL A 193 5.15 15.15 -5.11
C VAL A 193 5.80 14.88 -3.76
N THR A 194 6.67 13.88 -3.69
CA THR A 194 7.38 13.45 -2.48
C THR A 194 8.44 14.46 -2.06
N GLY A 195 9.13 15.08 -3.04
CA GLY A 195 10.09 16.17 -2.85
C GLY A 195 11.22 15.90 -1.84
N GLY A 196 12.13 16.86 -1.69
CA GLY A 196 13.10 16.89 -0.60
C GLY A 196 12.48 17.49 0.67
N LYS A 197 13.22 17.47 1.79
CA LYS A 197 12.79 17.97 3.12
C LYS A 197 12.31 19.44 3.08
N ASN A 198 12.85 20.24 2.17
CA ASN A 198 12.57 21.68 2.05
C ASN A 198 11.82 22.03 0.75
N THR A 199 11.25 21.04 0.05
CA THR A 199 10.51 21.31 -1.18
C THR A 199 9.10 21.81 -0.84
N GLY A 200 8.87 23.09 -1.09
CA GLY A 200 7.56 23.72 -0.95
C GLY A 200 6.47 22.99 -1.74
N GLY A 201 5.32 22.81 -1.09
CA GLY A 201 4.17 22.10 -1.64
C GLY A 201 4.31 20.57 -1.74
N SER A 202 5.38 19.96 -1.24
CA SER A 202 5.52 18.49 -1.20
C SER A 202 4.54 17.84 -0.21
N VAL A 203 4.36 16.53 -0.32
CA VAL A 203 3.54 15.74 0.59
C VAL A 203 4.02 15.82 2.04
N ARG A 204 5.35 15.81 2.27
CA ARG A 204 5.91 16.04 3.62
C ARG A 204 5.55 17.43 4.15
N ARG A 205 5.55 18.44 3.27
CA ARG A 205 5.18 19.79 3.63
C ARG A 205 3.68 19.91 3.92
N LEU A 206 2.83 19.22 3.16
CA LEU A 206 1.39 19.11 3.45
C LEU A 206 1.19 18.58 4.87
N ALA A 207 1.87 17.49 5.23
CA ALA A 207 1.72 16.90 6.55
C ALA A 207 2.15 17.82 7.70
N ALA A 208 3.09 18.75 7.47
CA ALA A 208 3.44 19.78 8.46
C ALA A 208 2.36 20.89 8.56
N VAL A 209 1.78 21.30 7.43
CA VAL A 209 0.69 22.29 7.39
C VAL A 209 -0.58 21.71 8.03
N MET A 210 -0.92 20.45 7.77
CA MET A 210 -2.07 19.79 8.39
C MET A 210 -1.93 19.71 9.91
N GLN A 211 -0.73 19.43 10.42
CA GLN A 211 -0.48 19.44 11.86
C GLN A 211 -0.70 20.84 12.48
N GLN A 212 -0.42 21.91 11.74
CA GLN A 212 -0.72 23.28 12.19
C GLN A 212 -2.22 23.56 12.14
N PHE A 213 -2.90 23.13 11.08
CA PHE A 213 -4.35 23.30 10.94
C PHE A 213 -5.13 22.54 11.99
N ASP A 214 -4.66 21.37 12.42
CA ASP A 214 -5.29 20.55 13.47
C ASP A 214 -5.44 21.31 14.82
N LEU A 215 -4.64 22.37 15.04
CA LEU A 215 -4.75 23.24 16.22
C LEU A 215 -5.90 24.25 16.13
N THR A 216 -6.49 24.46 14.95
CA THR A 216 -7.44 25.55 14.67
C THR A 216 -8.70 25.13 13.91
N PHE A 217 -8.61 24.05 13.13
CA PHE A 217 -9.68 23.58 12.25
C PHE A 217 -9.96 22.11 12.54
N ASP A 218 -11.24 21.75 12.59
CA ASP A 218 -11.67 20.37 12.59
C ASP A 218 -11.71 19.85 11.14
N SER A 219 -10.56 19.34 10.68
CA SER A 219 -10.38 18.90 9.29
C SER A 219 -11.33 17.78 8.85
N GLU A 220 -11.86 16.97 9.77
CA GLU A 220 -12.82 15.90 9.47
C GLU A 220 -14.20 16.46 9.11
N ASN A 221 -14.59 17.58 9.71
CA ASN A 221 -15.91 18.19 9.54
C ASN A 221 -15.93 19.35 8.51
N MET A 222 -14.79 19.70 7.93
CA MET A 222 -14.73 20.73 6.88
C MET A 222 -15.40 20.27 5.58
N ALA A 223 -16.08 21.18 4.87
CA ALA A 223 -16.60 20.95 3.53
C ALA A 223 -15.49 20.64 2.50
N SER A 224 -15.85 19.98 1.40
CA SER A 224 -14.84 19.48 0.45
C SER A 224 -14.24 20.65 -0.30
N GLY A 225 -12.93 20.61 -0.51
CA GLY A 225 -12.15 21.71 -1.08
C GLY A 225 -11.82 22.84 -0.10
N SER A 226 -12.50 22.96 1.05
CA SER A 226 -12.22 24.02 2.02
C SER A 226 -10.80 23.90 2.59
N LEU A 227 -10.35 22.67 2.89
CA LEU A 227 -8.98 22.42 3.35
C LEU A 227 -7.95 22.84 2.30
N LEU A 228 -8.20 22.56 1.02
CA LEU A 228 -7.33 22.95 -0.09
C LEU A 228 -7.29 24.48 -0.30
N ALA A 229 -8.41 25.16 -0.06
CA ALA A 229 -8.49 26.62 -0.16
C ALA A 229 -7.59 27.32 0.86
N LEU A 230 -7.45 26.76 2.06
CA LEU A 230 -6.58 27.28 3.12
C LEU A 230 -5.08 27.03 2.88
N LEU A 231 -4.72 26.11 1.97
CA LEU A 231 -3.32 25.76 1.74
C LEU A 231 -2.48 26.97 1.28
N PRO A 232 -1.27 27.16 1.84
CA PRO A 232 -0.35 28.23 1.45
C PRO A 232 -0.01 28.23 -0.06
N LYS A 233 0.49 29.37 -0.56
CA LYS A 233 0.83 29.55 -1.98
C LYS A 233 1.85 28.53 -2.52
N GLU A 234 2.66 27.91 -1.65
CA GLU A 234 3.62 26.86 -2.04
C GLU A 234 2.96 25.63 -2.70
N PHE A 235 1.67 25.40 -2.46
CA PHE A 235 0.90 24.31 -3.07
C PHE A 235 0.26 24.69 -4.41
N ALA A 236 0.36 25.95 -4.84
CA ALA A 236 -0.34 26.45 -6.03
C ALA A 236 -0.02 25.66 -7.31
N LYS A 237 1.23 25.18 -7.45
CA LYS A 237 1.66 24.35 -8.59
C LYS A 237 0.88 23.05 -8.76
N TRP A 238 0.24 22.56 -7.70
CA TRP A 238 -0.57 21.34 -7.72
C TRP A 238 -2.06 21.63 -7.94
N LYS A 239 -2.50 22.85 -7.64
CA LYS A 239 -3.90 23.30 -7.81
C LYS A 239 -4.28 23.49 -9.28
N SER A 240 -3.31 23.78 -10.15
CA SER A 240 -3.53 23.80 -11.59
C SER A 240 -3.75 22.39 -12.16
N ALA A 241 -4.71 22.24 -13.06
CA ALA A 241 -4.94 20.98 -13.79
C ALA A 241 -3.63 20.49 -14.45
N PRO A 242 -3.37 19.17 -14.48
CA PRO A 242 -2.15 18.64 -15.10
C PRO A 242 -2.09 19.09 -16.57
N LYS A 243 -0.92 19.58 -17.00
CA LYS A 243 -0.62 19.71 -18.44
C LYS A 243 -0.69 18.31 -19.02
N ALA A 244 -1.69 18.03 -19.85
CA ALA A 244 -1.74 16.81 -20.64
C ALA A 244 -0.39 16.63 -21.33
N ALA A 245 0.26 15.48 -21.09
CA ALA A 245 1.46 15.12 -21.82
C ALA A 245 1.08 15.08 -23.30
N ALA A 246 1.64 15.98 -24.10
CA ALA A 246 1.43 16.01 -25.54
C ALA A 246 1.75 14.63 -26.11
N ALA A 247 0.74 13.92 -26.58
CA ALA A 247 0.89 12.68 -27.32
C ALA A 247 1.77 12.98 -28.54
N LYS A 248 3.03 12.53 -28.53
CA LYS A 248 3.87 12.56 -29.72
C LYS A 248 3.23 11.61 -30.74
N GLY A 249 2.83 12.19 -31.87
CA GLY A 249 2.10 11.51 -32.93
C GLY A 249 2.81 10.26 -33.43
N VAL A 250 2.04 9.18 -33.49
CA VAL A 250 2.32 8.07 -34.40
C VAL A 250 1.88 8.56 -35.77
N VAL A 251 2.84 8.88 -36.63
CA VAL A 251 2.60 9.09 -38.06
C VAL A 251 2.20 7.74 -38.63
N THR A 252 0.96 7.67 -39.11
CA THR A 252 0.39 6.58 -39.88
C THR A 252 1.23 6.30 -41.12
N ALA A 253 1.79 5.10 -41.21
CA ALA A 253 2.27 4.55 -42.47
C ALA A 253 1.04 4.25 -43.36
N ALA A 254 0.89 5.02 -44.43
CA ALA A 254 -0.08 4.71 -45.48
C ALA A 254 0.42 3.48 -46.25
N ALA A 255 -0.41 2.43 -46.25
CA ALA A 255 -0.23 1.26 -47.09
C ALA A 255 -0.60 1.59 -48.54
N ALA A 256 0.26 1.13 -49.45
CA ALA A 256 -0.07 0.75 -50.82
C ALA A 256 -1.36 -0.13 -50.83
N GLN A 257 -2.21 -0.21 -51.85
CA GLN A 257 -2.08 -0.12 -53.30
C GLN A 257 -3.53 -0.30 -53.87
N PRO A 258 -3.79 -0.31 -55.19
CA PRO A 258 -3.42 -1.43 -56.05
C PRO A 258 -2.52 -1.06 -57.24
#